data_AF-Q7UEF2-F1
#
_entry.id   AF-Q7UEF2-F1
#
_cell.length_a   1.000
_cell.length_b   1.000
_cell.length_c   1.000
_cell.angle_alpha   90.00
_cell.angle_beta   90.00
_cell.angle_gamma   90.00
#
_symmetry.space_group_name_H-M   'P 1'
#
loop_
_entity.id
_entity.type
_entity.pdbx_description
1 polymer ?
#
loop_
_entity_poly.entity_id
_entity_poly.type
_entity_poly.pdbx_seq_one_letter_code
_entity_poly.pdbx_strand_id
1 'polypeptide(L)'
;MNDSSTFPDLPDWLNKLDPDHFLELSAGDWLHGLGIAFDIESQLRAIQYLLRRNADTEAAHSERIQQTEEKAKRLSGIWNEYATDEYVSLMHESVYQDAAHSMAAIGMLAPFFETVFFQCFLAIGTKLESSKKEMSSHSRWQDADKAKWDCHLVFRNGQSRTDLVQGILQLADAIGVCDRFPGDLKPTLEALFGYRNKMFHCGFEWPVDERLRFANRIATEKWPAEWFSSATFGGEPWVFYMTSEFIEHCLSTIDLVLIAFGEYVRDELAVTGGKDLQ
;
A
#
# COMPACT_ATOMS: atom_id res chain seq x y z
N MET A 1 -14.24 23.28 21.75
CA MET A 1 -13.02 24.01 21.37
C MET A 1 -12.75 23.65 19.93
N ASN A 2 -12.94 24.61 19.04
CA ASN A 2 -12.70 24.48 17.61
C ASN A 2 -11.19 24.41 17.41
N ASP A 3 -10.69 23.28 16.92
CA ASP A 3 -9.40 23.25 16.24
C ASP A 3 -9.71 22.96 14.77
N SER A 4 -9.97 24.04 14.03
CA SER A 4 -9.94 23.98 12.57
C SER A 4 -8.47 23.84 12.20
N SER A 5 -8.04 22.60 11.97
CA SER A 5 -6.80 22.31 11.27
C SER A 5 -6.88 22.97 9.89
N THR A 6 -6.47 24.23 9.81
CA THR A 6 -6.24 24.92 8.55
C THR A 6 -5.14 24.15 7.86
N PHE A 7 -5.51 23.47 6.78
CA PHE A 7 -4.54 22.90 5.85
C PHE A 7 -3.53 24.00 5.48
N PRO A 8 -2.23 23.66 5.36
CA PRO A 8 -1.26 24.63 4.89
C PRO A 8 -1.73 25.20 3.54
N ASP A 9 -1.69 26.53 3.42
CA ASP A 9 -1.94 27.18 2.14
C ASP A 9 -1.00 26.59 1.09
N LEU A 10 -1.49 26.54 -0.16
CA LEU A 10 -0.69 26.15 -1.31
C LEU A 10 0.67 26.86 -1.26
N PRO A 11 1.78 26.17 -1.55
CA PRO A 11 3.08 26.83 -1.61
C PRO A 11 2.99 28.07 -2.49
N ASP A 12 3.48 29.20 -1.99
CA ASP A 12 3.41 30.51 -2.63
C ASP A 12 3.88 30.52 -4.09
N TRP A 13 4.80 29.60 -4.44
CA TRP A 13 5.32 29.45 -5.80
C TRP A 13 4.31 28.83 -6.77
N LEU A 14 3.40 27.96 -6.31
CA LEU A 14 2.37 27.34 -7.15
C LEU A 14 1.36 28.37 -7.66
N ASN A 15 1.06 29.37 -6.82
CA ASN A 15 0.17 30.50 -7.16
C ASN A 15 0.85 31.58 -8.01
N LYS A 16 2.17 31.51 -8.17
CA LYS A 16 3.00 32.50 -8.89
C LYS A 16 3.57 31.94 -10.21
N LEU A 17 3.27 30.69 -10.54
CA LEU A 17 3.69 30.08 -11.80
C LEU A 17 2.90 30.67 -12.97
N ASP A 18 3.65 31.05 -14.00
CA ASP A 18 3.09 31.42 -15.30
C ASP A 18 2.33 30.20 -15.87
N PRO A 19 1.11 30.38 -16.41
CA PRO A 19 0.34 29.35 -17.07
C PRO A 19 1.14 28.41 -17.98
N ASP A 20 2.13 28.95 -18.69
CA ASP A 20 2.96 28.19 -19.63
C ASP A 20 3.94 27.22 -18.94
N HIS A 21 4.28 27.44 -17.66
CA HIS A 21 5.15 26.56 -16.88
C HIS A 21 4.38 25.45 -16.12
N PHE A 22 3.04 25.48 -16.11
CA PHE A 22 2.25 24.37 -15.53
C PHE A 22 2.44 23.05 -16.28
N LEU A 23 2.86 23.10 -17.54
CA LEU A 23 3.16 21.92 -18.37
C LEU A 23 4.47 21.22 -17.97
N GLU A 24 5.33 21.88 -17.18
CA GLU A 24 6.61 21.32 -16.71
C GLU A 24 6.51 20.63 -15.34
N LEU A 25 5.36 20.77 -14.66
CA LEU A 25 5.14 20.19 -13.34
C LEU A 25 4.87 18.68 -13.41
N SER A 26 5.56 17.93 -12.55
CA SER A 26 5.35 16.50 -12.37
C SER A 26 4.03 16.23 -11.64
N ALA A 27 3.54 14.98 -11.68
CA ALA A 27 2.36 14.60 -10.90
C ALA A 27 2.56 14.81 -9.38
N GLY A 28 3.80 14.71 -8.88
CA GLY A 28 4.14 15.02 -7.48
C GLY A 28 3.94 16.49 -7.13
N ASP A 29 4.33 17.40 -8.03
CA ASP A 29 4.11 18.84 -7.85
C ASP A 29 2.62 19.18 -7.77
N TRP A 30 1.80 18.54 -8.59
CA TRP A 30 0.34 18.69 -8.55
C TRP A 30 -0.27 18.11 -7.28
N LEU A 31 0.29 17.02 -6.75
CA LEU A 31 -0.13 16.43 -5.49
C LEU A 31 0.14 17.36 -4.30
N HIS A 32 1.26 18.10 -4.30
CA HIS A 32 1.50 19.18 -3.33
C HIS A 32 0.41 20.26 -3.38
N GLY A 33 -0.23 20.44 -4.54
CA GLY A 33 -1.41 21.28 -4.75
C GLY A 33 -2.61 20.95 -3.85
N LEU A 34 -2.65 19.75 -3.26
CA LEU A 34 -3.71 19.35 -2.32
C LEU A 34 -3.52 19.89 -0.90
N GLY A 35 -2.33 20.38 -0.54
CA GLY A 35 -2.06 20.87 0.82
C GLY A 35 -2.17 19.78 1.88
N ILE A 36 -1.86 18.53 1.53
CA ILE A 36 -1.93 17.38 2.44
C ILE A 36 -0.94 17.55 3.61
N ALA A 37 -1.41 17.29 4.83
CA ALA A 37 -0.65 17.51 6.07
C ALA A 37 0.34 16.39 6.42
N PHE A 38 0.93 15.71 5.42
CA PHE A 38 2.06 14.80 5.63
C PHE A 38 2.95 14.73 4.39
N ASP A 39 4.23 14.47 4.62
CA ASP A 39 5.25 14.38 3.56
C ASP A 39 5.24 12.98 2.93
N ILE A 40 4.46 12.86 1.85
CA ILE A 40 4.27 11.61 1.10
C ILE A 40 5.60 11.09 0.56
N GLU A 41 6.41 11.95 -0.07
CA GLU A 41 7.66 11.56 -0.72
C GLU A 41 8.69 11.08 0.30
N SER A 42 8.88 11.82 1.40
CA SER A 42 9.83 11.43 2.44
C SER A 42 9.42 10.13 3.12
N GLN A 43 8.11 9.91 3.36
CA GLN A 43 7.62 8.65 3.91
C GLN A 43 7.85 7.49 2.95
N LEU A 44 7.45 7.61 1.68
CA LEU A 44 7.65 6.56 0.69
C LEU A 44 9.14 6.22 0.53
N ARG A 45 10.00 7.23 0.45
CA ARG A 45 11.45 7.03 0.35
C ARG A 45 12.01 6.32 1.59
N ALA A 46 11.54 6.66 2.79
CA ALA A 46 11.95 5.96 4.01
C ALA A 46 11.53 4.48 4.00
N ILE A 47 10.31 4.19 3.53
CA ILE A 47 9.80 2.82 3.36
C ILE A 47 10.68 2.05 2.36
N GLN A 48 10.94 2.63 1.19
CA GLN A 48 11.81 2.05 0.15
C GLN A 48 13.21 1.73 0.70
N TYR A 49 13.83 2.63 1.47
CA TYR A 49 15.13 2.38 2.08
C TYR A 49 15.11 1.23 3.09
N LEU A 50 14.08 1.16 3.94
CA LEU A 50 13.94 0.06 4.89
C LEU A 50 13.79 -1.29 4.18
N LEU A 51 12.91 -1.35 3.17
CA LEU A 51 12.65 -2.56 2.40
C LEU A 51 13.90 -3.05 1.67
N ARG A 52 14.64 -2.13 1.04
CA ARG A 52 15.91 -2.45 0.38
C ARG A 52 16.94 -3.01 1.35
N ARG A 53 17.08 -2.39 2.54
CA ARG A 53 17.99 -2.89 3.58
C ARG A 53 17.62 -4.31 4.03
N ASN A 54 16.33 -4.60 4.17
CA ASN A 54 15.86 -5.94 4.52
C ASN A 54 16.18 -6.94 3.40
N ALA A 55 15.94 -6.57 2.13
CA ALA A 55 16.29 -7.40 0.98
C ALA A 55 17.79 -7.70 0.89
N ASP A 56 18.66 -6.70 1.13
CA ASP A 56 20.11 -6.89 1.17
C ASP A 56 20.51 -7.87 2.30
N THR A 57 19.82 -7.81 3.44
CA THR A 57 20.05 -8.70 4.58
C THR A 57 19.58 -10.13 4.28
N GLU A 58 18.45 -10.28 3.59
CA GLU A 58 17.90 -11.56 3.15
C GLU A 58 18.86 -12.25 2.18
N ALA A 59 19.36 -11.52 1.17
CA ALA A 59 20.34 -12.03 0.22
C ALA A 59 21.62 -12.56 0.90
N ALA A 60 22.14 -11.81 1.89
CA ALA A 60 23.30 -12.25 2.66
C ALA A 60 23.02 -13.50 3.51
N HIS A 61 21.81 -13.63 4.06
CA HIS A 61 21.41 -14.83 4.80
C HIS A 61 21.26 -16.05 3.89
N SER A 62 20.64 -15.90 2.72
CA SER A 62 20.54 -16.95 1.71
C SER A 62 21.92 -17.44 1.25
N GLU A 63 22.88 -16.53 1.04
CA GLU A 63 24.25 -16.89 0.70
C GLU A 63 24.90 -17.74 1.81
N ARG A 64 24.72 -17.36 3.08
CA ARG A 64 25.24 -18.12 4.23
C ARG A 64 24.65 -19.52 4.30
N ILE A 65 23.35 -19.68 4.06
CA ILE A 65 22.68 -20.99 4.01
C ILE A 65 23.33 -21.86 2.93
N GLN A 66 23.51 -21.32 1.72
CA GLN A 66 24.11 -22.05 0.60
C GLN A 66 25.56 -22.47 0.91
N GLN A 67 26.38 -21.58 1.47
CA GLN A 67 27.75 -21.90 1.86
C GLN A 67 27.82 -23.02 2.91
N THR A 68 26.92 -23.00 3.90
CA THR A 68 26.84 -24.05 4.94
C THR A 68 26.37 -25.38 4.36
N GLU A 69 25.42 -25.37 3.42
CA GLU A 69 24.97 -26.57 2.71
C GLU A 69 26.12 -27.21 1.91
N GLU A 70 26.89 -26.40 1.17
CA GLU A 70 28.06 -26.87 0.43
C GLU A 70 29.15 -27.43 1.36
N LYS A 71 29.38 -26.77 2.50
CA LYS A 71 30.32 -27.24 3.52
C LYS A 71 29.89 -28.59 4.08
N ALA A 72 28.61 -28.77 4.40
CA ALA A 72 28.07 -30.03 4.89
C ALA A 72 28.28 -31.16 3.86
N LYS A 73 28.06 -30.90 2.57
CA LYS A 73 28.28 -31.87 1.47
C LYS A 73 29.74 -32.32 1.31
N ARG A 74 30.72 -31.50 1.72
CA ARG A 74 32.16 -31.77 1.54
C ARG A 74 32.82 -32.44 2.76
N LEU A 75 32.21 -32.35 3.94
CA LEU A 75 32.77 -32.88 5.18
C LEU A 75 32.34 -34.33 5.43
N SER A 76 33.00 -35.01 6.35
CA SER A 76 32.70 -36.38 6.75
C SER A 76 32.82 -36.59 8.27
N GLY A 77 32.09 -37.57 8.81
CA GLY A 77 32.09 -37.88 10.25
C GLY A 77 31.54 -36.72 11.09
N ILE A 78 32.11 -36.51 12.27
CA ILE A 78 31.63 -35.50 13.25
C ILE A 78 31.55 -34.07 12.68
N TRP A 79 32.39 -33.73 11.71
CA TRP A 79 32.38 -32.41 11.07
C TRP A 79 31.22 -32.24 10.08
N ASN A 80 30.77 -33.34 9.45
CA ASN A 80 29.55 -33.33 8.64
C ASN A 80 28.31 -33.20 9.53
N GLU A 81 28.27 -33.90 10.66
CA GLU A 81 27.18 -33.80 11.64
C GLU A 81 27.02 -32.35 12.12
N TYR A 82 28.12 -31.73 12.58
CA TYR A 82 28.11 -30.32 13.01
C TYR A 82 27.63 -29.36 11.91
N ALA A 83 28.14 -29.50 10.69
CA ALA A 83 27.74 -28.64 9.58
C ALA A 83 26.28 -28.86 9.15
N THR A 84 25.76 -30.08 9.31
CA THR A 84 24.36 -30.42 9.06
C THR A 84 23.45 -29.77 10.10
N ASP A 85 23.82 -29.84 11.38
CA ASP A 85 23.08 -29.19 12.46
C ASP A 85 23.05 -27.66 12.27
N GLU A 86 24.18 -27.06 11.90
CA GLU A 86 24.27 -25.62 11.58
C GLU A 86 23.35 -25.27 10.40
N TYR A 87 23.37 -26.06 9.33
CA TYR A 87 22.49 -25.87 8.17
C TYR A 87 21.01 -25.95 8.55
N VAL A 88 20.61 -26.98 9.30
CA VAL A 88 19.23 -27.15 9.76
C VAL A 88 18.80 -25.95 10.62
N SER A 89 19.67 -25.48 11.52
CA SER A 89 19.39 -24.29 12.34
C SER A 89 19.17 -23.05 11.48
N LEU A 90 20.02 -22.80 10.49
CA LEU A 90 19.89 -21.65 9.58
C LEU A 90 18.62 -21.71 8.74
N MET A 91 18.22 -22.91 8.27
CA MET A 91 16.97 -23.12 7.56
C MET A 91 15.74 -22.88 8.45
N HIS A 92 15.81 -23.24 9.73
CA HIS A 92 14.74 -22.91 10.68
C HIS A 92 14.66 -21.40 10.95
N GLU A 93 15.81 -20.74 11.13
CA GLU A 93 15.90 -19.30 11.35
C GLU A 93 15.36 -18.50 10.16
N SER A 94 15.66 -18.94 8.93
CA SER A 94 15.25 -18.22 7.70
C SER A 94 13.74 -18.03 7.62
N VAL A 95 12.95 -19.04 8.00
CA VAL A 95 11.48 -18.96 7.98
C VAL A 95 10.96 -17.82 8.85
N TYR A 96 11.55 -17.60 10.03
CA TYR A 96 11.17 -16.51 10.92
C TYR A 96 11.72 -15.17 10.45
N GLN A 97 12.88 -15.16 9.81
CA GLN A 97 13.45 -13.95 9.21
C GLN A 97 12.57 -13.45 8.06
N ASP A 98 12.12 -14.32 7.17
CA ASP A 98 11.21 -13.99 6.06
C ASP A 98 9.88 -13.43 6.61
N ALA A 99 9.33 -14.06 7.65
CA ALA A 99 8.13 -13.58 8.33
C ALA A 99 8.34 -12.20 9.00
N ALA A 100 9.51 -11.97 9.61
CA ALA A 100 9.84 -10.69 10.23
C ALA A 100 10.04 -9.57 9.20
N HIS A 101 10.73 -9.84 8.10
CA HIS A 101 10.87 -8.92 6.96
C HIS A 101 9.50 -8.59 6.37
N SER A 102 8.66 -9.60 6.16
CA SER A 102 7.29 -9.44 5.69
C SER A 102 6.44 -8.61 6.66
N MET A 103 6.55 -8.84 7.98
CA MET A 103 5.86 -8.03 8.99
C MET A 103 6.30 -6.57 8.96
N ALA A 104 7.61 -6.32 8.80
CA ALA A 104 8.14 -4.96 8.66
C ALA A 104 7.62 -4.29 7.38
N ALA A 105 7.58 -5.03 6.27
CA ALA A 105 7.08 -4.53 5.00
C ALA A 105 5.59 -4.17 5.08
N ILE A 106 4.75 -5.11 5.51
CA ILE A 106 3.31 -4.89 5.59
C ILE A 106 2.92 -3.85 6.64
N GLY A 107 3.70 -3.75 7.72
CA GLY A 107 3.54 -2.75 8.77
C GLY A 107 3.79 -1.32 8.30
N MET A 108 4.55 -1.14 7.21
CA MET A 108 4.80 0.17 6.61
C MET A 108 3.89 0.43 5.40
N LEU A 109 3.75 -0.56 4.51
CA LEU A 109 2.99 -0.41 3.26
C LEU A 109 1.50 -0.21 3.50
N ALA A 110 0.85 -1.05 4.31
CA ALA A 110 -0.60 -0.97 4.48
C ALA A 110 -1.06 0.37 5.11
N PRO A 111 -0.47 0.87 6.22
CA PRO A 111 -0.83 2.18 6.75
C PRO A 111 -0.50 3.33 5.80
N PHE A 112 0.56 3.22 5.00
CA PHE A 112 0.92 4.23 4.01
C PHE A 112 -0.14 4.33 2.90
N PHE A 113 -0.54 3.19 2.32
CA PHE A 113 -1.64 3.12 1.35
C PHE A 113 -2.93 3.73 1.90
N GLU A 114 -3.33 3.30 3.10
CA GLU A 114 -4.54 3.80 3.77
C GLU A 114 -4.48 5.32 3.96
N THR A 115 -3.35 5.84 4.44
CA THR A 115 -3.15 7.27 4.66
C THR A 115 -3.17 8.07 3.36
N VAL A 116 -2.49 7.59 2.31
CA VAL A 116 -2.49 8.23 0.98
C VAL A 116 -3.91 8.36 0.45
N PHE A 117 -4.67 7.26 0.40
CA PHE A 117 -6.05 7.31 -0.09
C PHE A 117 -6.91 8.25 0.76
N PHE A 118 -6.91 8.08 2.08
CA PHE A 118 -7.75 8.86 2.97
C PHE A 118 -7.46 10.36 2.86
N GLN A 119 -6.20 10.77 2.94
CA GLN A 119 -5.82 12.18 2.91
C GLN A 119 -6.02 12.80 1.52
N CYS A 120 -5.70 12.08 0.44
CA CYS A 120 -5.95 12.57 -0.92
C CYS A 120 -7.45 12.81 -1.15
N PHE A 121 -8.30 11.86 -0.76
CA PHE A 121 -9.74 12.02 -0.91
C PHE A 121 -10.32 13.16 -0.07
N LEU A 122 -9.88 13.32 1.18
CA LEU A 122 -10.30 14.46 2.02
C LEU A 122 -9.89 15.80 1.42
N ALA A 123 -8.65 15.91 0.93
CA ALA A 123 -8.15 17.14 0.33
C ALA A 123 -8.86 17.47 -0.99
N ILE A 124 -9.03 16.48 -1.87
CA ILE A 124 -9.83 16.61 -3.10
C ILE A 124 -11.25 17.06 -2.77
N GLY A 125 -11.88 16.45 -1.78
CA GLY A 125 -13.22 16.80 -1.35
C GLY A 125 -13.34 18.25 -0.90
N THR A 126 -12.38 18.71 -0.10
CA THR A 126 -12.30 20.11 0.37
C THR A 126 -12.20 21.10 -0.81
N LYS A 127 -11.37 20.78 -1.82
CA LYS A 127 -11.22 21.61 -3.03
C LYS A 127 -12.48 21.61 -3.90
N LEU A 128 -13.08 20.45 -4.12
CA LEU A 128 -14.32 20.32 -4.91
C LEU A 128 -15.49 21.09 -4.27
N GLU A 129 -15.69 20.95 -2.96
CA GLU A 129 -16.71 21.70 -2.22
C GLU A 129 -16.49 23.22 -2.30
N SER A 130 -15.23 23.66 -2.22
CA SER A 130 -14.87 25.08 -2.33
C SER A 130 -15.14 25.63 -3.73
N SER A 131 -14.89 24.82 -4.77
CA SER A 131 -15.09 25.19 -6.18
C SER A 131 -16.56 25.19 -6.62
N LYS A 132 -17.49 24.70 -5.79
CA LYS A 132 -18.92 24.49 -6.14
C LYS A 132 -19.15 23.70 -7.44
N LYS A 133 -18.19 22.86 -7.84
CA LYS A 133 -18.32 21.98 -9.02
C LYS A 133 -19.50 21.04 -8.78
N GLU A 134 -20.37 20.90 -9.79
CA GLU A 134 -21.45 19.92 -9.72
C GLU A 134 -20.85 18.52 -9.59
N MET A 135 -21.22 17.82 -8.52
CA MET A 135 -20.81 16.43 -8.34
C MET A 135 -21.65 15.52 -9.23
N SER A 136 -21.08 14.36 -9.57
CA SER A 136 -21.79 13.30 -10.29
C SER A 136 -23.10 12.90 -9.56
N SER A 137 -24.00 12.18 -10.22
CA SER A 137 -25.22 11.65 -9.58
C SER A 137 -24.98 10.41 -8.72
N HIS A 138 -23.73 10.17 -8.30
CA HIS A 138 -23.33 8.94 -7.60
C HIS A 138 -24.01 8.82 -6.22
N SER A 139 -24.45 7.60 -5.85
CA SER A 139 -25.23 7.33 -4.63
C SER A 139 -24.54 7.82 -3.35
N ARG A 140 -23.20 7.74 -3.32
CA ARG A 140 -22.35 8.24 -2.24
C ARG A 140 -22.60 9.69 -1.84
N TRP A 141 -23.05 10.53 -2.77
CA TRP A 141 -23.33 11.95 -2.50
C TRP A 141 -24.70 12.20 -1.90
N GLN A 142 -25.64 11.27 -2.07
CA GLN A 142 -27.02 11.40 -1.61
C GLN A 142 -27.14 11.07 -0.12
N ASP A 143 -26.21 10.25 0.40
CA ASP A 143 -26.34 9.57 1.69
C ASP A 143 -25.52 10.19 2.82
N ALA A 144 -24.72 11.26 2.59
CA ALA A 144 -23.67 11.62 3.54
C ALA A 144 -23.38 13.13 3.72
N ASP A 145 -23.30 13.50 5.01
CA ASP A 145 -22.66 14.72 5.54
C ASP A 145 -21.12 14.65 5.32
N LYS A 146 -20.30 15.30 6.14
CA LYS A 146 -18.81 15.28 6.05
C LYS A 146 -18.17 13.89 5.85
N ALA A 147 -18.81 12.81 6.29
CA ALA A 147 -18.34 11.43 6.13
C ALA A 147 -18.29 10.93 4.67
N LYS A 148 -18.86 11.66 3.69
CA LYS A 148 -18.87 11.25 2.28
C LYS A 148 -17.47 11.12 1.66
N TRP A 149 -16.50 11.86 2.19
CA TRP A 149 -15.10 11.82 1.74
C TRP A 149 -14.25 10.78 2.49
N ASP A 150 -14.83 10.05 3.44
CA ASP A 150 -14.11 9.03 4.21
C ASP A 150 -14.07 7.69 3.44
N CYS A 151 -12.89 7.31 2.92
CA CYS A 151 -12.71 6.06 2.19
C CYS A 151 -12.78 4.81 3.07
N HIS A 152 -12.83 4.91 4.40
CA HIS A 152 -13.10 3.76 5.26
C HIS A 152 -14.55 3.30 5.16
N LEU A 153 -15.45 4.16 4.64
CA LEU A 153 -16.87 3.91 4.55
C LEU A 153 -17.31 3.59 3.11
N VAL A 154 -18.23 2.63 3.02
CA VAL A 154 -19.00 2.30 1.82
C VAL A 154 -20.45 2.62 2.06
N PHE A 155 -21.07 3.34 1.13
CA PHE A 155 -22.48 3.72 1.19
C PHE A 155 -23.31 2.87 0.23
N ARG A 156 -24.33 2.18 0.74
CA ARG A 156 -25.30 1.42 -0.07
C ARG A 156 -26.68 1.54 0.55
N ASN A 157 -27.67 1.90 -0.26
CA ASN A 157 -29.08 1.96 0.14
C ASN A 157 -29.32 2.82 1.41
N GLY A 158 -28.67 3.99 1.52
CA GLY A 158 -28.82 4.85 2.70
C GLY A 158 -28.13 4.35 3.97
N GLN A 159 -27.33 3.27 3.89
CA GLN A 159 -26.54 2.74 5.01
C GLN A 159 -25.05 2.79 4.70
N SER A 160 -24.25 3.09 5.73
CA SER A 160 -22.79 3.00 5.66
C SER A 160 -22.26 1.76 6.39
N ARG A 161 -21.17 1.19 5.88
CA ARG A 161 -20.40 0.13 6.54
C ARG A 161 -18.91 0.39 6.39
N THR A 162 -18.11 -0.11 7.33
CA THR A 162 -16.65 -0.07 7.25
C THR A 162 -16.13 -1.15 6.32
N ASP A 163 -15.48 -0.74 5.23
CA ASP A 163 -14.88 -1.62 4.24
C ASP A 163 -13.91 -0.77 3.41
N LEU A 164 -12.66 -0.67 3.86
CA LEU A 164 -11.66 0.25 3.32
C LEU A 164 -11.44 0.05 1.81
N VAL A 165 -11.29 -1.19 1.35
CA VAL A 165 -11.03 -1.47 -0.07
C VAL A 165 -12.21 -1.02 -0.92
N GLN A 166 -13.43 -1.44 -0.57
CA GLN A 166 -14.60 -1.05 -1.33
C GLN A 166 -14.89 0.47 -1.20
N GLY A 167 -14.53 1.08 -0.08
CA GLY A 167 -14.71 2.51 0.15
C GLY A 167 -13.76 3.36 -0.69
N ILE A 168 -12.50 2.94 -0.83
CA ILE A 168 -11.53 3.50 -1.78
C ILE A 168 -12.09 3.43 -3.19
N LEU A 169 -12.50 2.24 -3.66
CA LEU A 169 -12.98 2.05 -5.03
C LEU A 169 -14.28 2.82 -5.31
N GLN A 170 -15.21 2.83 -4.35
CA GLN A 170 -16.45 3.58 -4.49
C GLN A 170 -16.20 5.09 -4.57
N LEU A 171 -15.28 5.61 -3.75
CA LEU A 171 -14.97 7.03 -3.76
C LEU A 171 -14.19 7.43 -5.03
N ALA A 172 -13.28 6.56 -5.48
CA ALA A 172 -12.55 6.72 -6.74
C ALA A 172 -13.50 6.80 -7.95
N ASP A 173 -14.52 5.94 -7.97
CA ASP A 173 -15.56 5.94 -9.01
C ASP A 173 -16.40 7.20 -8.94
N ALA A 174 -16.83 7.58 -7.74
CA ALA A 174 -17.67 8.75 -7.52
C ALA A 174 -17.01 10.07 -7.99
N ILE A 175 -15.69 10.19 -7.86
CA ILE A 175 -14.91 11.35 -8.34
C ILE A 175 -14.36 11.17 -9.77
N GLY A 176 -14.49 10.00 -10.39
CA GLY A 176 -14.02 9.75 -11.75
C GLY A 176 -12.51 9.56 -11.90
N VAL A 177 -11.80 9.09 -10.86
CA VAL A 177 -10.34 8.79 -10.94
C VAL A 177 -10.06 7.30 -11.21
N CYS A 178 -11.07 6.43 -11.13
CA CYS A 178 -10.92 4.98 -11.32
C CYS A 178 -10.10 4.58 -12.57
N ASP A 179 -10.38 5.21 -13.71
CA ASP A 179 -9.74 4.87 -14.99
C ASP A 179 -8.24 5.22 -15.04
N ARG A 180 -7.75 5.99 -14.07
CA ARG A 180 -6.33 6.36 -13.94
C ARG A 180 -5.56 5.44 -13.01
N PHE A 181 -6.26 4.65 -12.19
CA PHE A 181 -5.61 3.72 -11.28
C PHE A 181 -5.14 2.44 -11.98
N PRO A 182 -4.17 1.73 -11.40
CA PRO A 182 -3.79 0.40 -11.87
C PRO A 182 -4.99 -0.53 -11.98
N GLY A 183 -5.11 -1.28 -13.08
CA GLY A 183 -6.25 -2.16 -13.34
C GLY A 183 -6.41 -3.29 -12.32
N ASP A 184 -5.35 -3.60 -11.58
CA ASP A 184 -5.29 -4.59 -10.51
C ASP A 184 -5.21 -3.94 -9.11
N LEU A 185 -5.60 -2.67 -8.97
CA LEU A 185 -5.61 -1.98 -7.68
C LEU A 185 -6.46 -2.76 -6.66
N LYS A 186 -7.66 -3.21 -7.04
CA LYS A 186 -8.55 -3.95 -6.13
C LYS A 186 -7.88 -5.19 -5.54
N PRO A 187 -7.42 -6.18 -6.34
CA PRO A 187 -6.77 -7.36 -5.77
C PRO A 187 -5.51 -7.02 -4.98
N THR A 188 -4.76 -5.98 -5.38
CA THR A 188 -3.60 -5.50 -4.61
C THR A 188 -3.99 -5.05 -3.20
N LEU A 189 -5.03 -4.23 -3.07
CA LEU A 189 -5.53 -3.77 -1.77
C LEU A 189 -6.11 -4.93 -0.93
N GLU A 190 -6.88 -5.84 -1.55
CA GLU A 190 -7.47 -7.00 -0.87
C GLU A 190 -6.39 -7.94 -0.29
N ALA A 191 -5.32 -8.16 -1.05
CA ALA A 191 -4.15 -8.93 -0.64
C ALA A 191 -3.36 -8.22 0.47
N LEU A 192 -3.03 -6.94 0.27
CA LEU A 192 -2.26 -6.13 1.21
C LEU A 192 -2.97 -6.06 2.58
N PHE A 193 -4.19 -5.52 2.63
CA PHE A 193 -4.91 -5.39 3.89
C PHE A 193 -5.34 -6.74 4.47
N GLY A 194 -5.62 -7.72 3.61
CA GLY A 194 -5.91 -9.09 4.01
C GLY A 194 -4.77 -9.73 4.79
N TYR A 195 -3.56 -9.65 4.23
CA TYR A 195 -2.35 -10.17 4.84
C TYR A 195 -1.96 -9.40 6.11
N ARG A 196 -2.02 -8.05 6.07
CA ARG A 196 -1.79 -7.18 7.23
C ARG A 196 -2.59 -7.64 8.44
N ASN A 197 -3.88 -7.85 8.25
CA ASN A 197 -4.76 -8.24 9.35
C ASN A 197 -4.34 -9.58 9.96
N LYS A 198 -3.96 -10.57 9.14
CA LYS A 198 -3.50 -11.85 9.67
C LYS A 198 -2.16 -11.73 10.40
N MET A 199 -1.18 -11.04 9.82
CA MET A 199 0.12 -10.85 10.47
C MET A 199 0.02 -10.15 11.83
N PHE A 200 -0.73 -9.05 11.92
CA PHE A 200 -0.81 -8.29 13.17
C PHE A 200 -1.72 -8.92 14.23
N HIS A 201 -2.64 -9.82 13.84
CA HIS A 201 -3.48 -10.54 14.81
C HIS A 201 -2.90 -11.90 15.23
N CYS A 202 -2.13 -12.55 14.36
CA CYS A 202 -1.66 -13.93 14.59
C CYS A 202 -0.14 -14.05 14.77
N GLY A 203 0.64 -12.98 14.55
CA GLY A 203 2.09 -13.05 14.61
C GLY A 203 2.67 -13.85 13.44
N PHE A 204 3.75 -14.60 13.67
CA PHE A 204 4.42 -15.40 12.63
C PHE A 204 3.80 -16.79 12.45
N GLU A 205 3.31 -17.39 13.54
CA GLU A 205 2.76 -18.74 13.55
C GLU A 205 1.25 -18.71 13.71
N TRP A 206 0.54 -18.67 12.59
CA TRP A 206 -0.90 -18.53 12.62
C TRP A 206 -1.60 -19.84 13.06
N PRO A 207 -2.77 -19.73 13.71
CA PRO A 207 -3.65 -20.88 13.92
C PRO A 207 -3.89 -21.65 12.61
N VAL A 208 -3.99 -22.98 12.69
CA VAL A 208 -4.12 -23.86 11.51
C VAL A 208 -5.30 -23.45 10.62
N ASP A 209 -6.44 -23.12 11.22
CA ASP A 209 -7.64 -22.70 10.50
C ASP A 209 -7.42 -21.38 9.75
N GLU A 210 -6.67 -20.45 10.34
CA GLU A 210 -6.31 -19.19 9.70
C GLU A 210 -5.35 -19.38 8.53
N ARG A 211 -4.39 -20.31 8.64
CA ARG A 211 -3.48 -20.68 7.54
C ARG A 211 -4.23 -21.25 6.35
N LEU A 212 -5.12 -22.21 6.60
CA LEU A 212 -5.92 -22.84 5.55
C LEU A 212 -6.90 -21.85 4.91
N ARG A 213 -7.52 -20.96 5.70
CA ARG A 213 -8.37 -19.89 5.18
C ARG A 213 -7.60 -18.94 4.28
N PHE A 214 -6.40 -18.53 4.67
CA PHE A 214 -5.59 -17.62 3.86
C PHE A 214 -5.08 -18.29 2.58
N ALA A 215 -4.61 -19.55 2.66
CA ALA A 215 -4.25 -20.34 1.48
C ALA A 215 -5.42 -20.45 0.49
N ASN A 216 -6.62 -20.77 1.00
CA ASN A 216 -7.83 -20.81 0.18
C ASN A 216 -8.16 -19.44 -0.40
N ARG A 217 -7.98 -18.36 0.38
CA ARG A 217 -8.24 -16.99 -0.07
C ARG A 217 -7.35 -16.59 -1.25
N ILE A 218 -6.04 -16.88 -1.20
CA ILE A 218 -5.11 -16.68 -2.32
C ILE A 218 -5.67 -17.32 -3.60
N ALA A 219 -6.12 -18.58 -3.51
CA ALA A 219 -6.65 -19.31 -4.66
C ALA A 219 -8.03 -18.77 -5.13
N THR A 220 -8.95 -18.46 -4.21
CA THR A 220 -10.32 -18.07 -4.56
C THR A 220 -10.43 -16.62 -5.03
N GLU A 221 -9.64 -15.72 -4.44
CA GLU A 221 -9.59 -14.30 -4.84
C GLU A 221 -8.67 -14.09 -6.05
N LYS A 222 -8.03 -15.16 -6.53
CA LYS A 222 -7.16 -15.18 -7.72
C LYS A 222 -6.03 -14.16 -7.62
N TRP A 223 -5.45 -14.02 -6.43
CA TRP A 223 -4.22 -13.26 -6.29
C TRP A 223 -3.09 -13.99 -7.01
N PRO A 224 -2.16 -13.26 -7.65
CA PRO A 224 -0.97 -13.87 -8.24
C PRO A 224 -0.25 -14.76 -7.24
N ALA A 225 0.12 -15.97 -7.67
CA ALA A 225 0.67 -17.00 -6.79
C ALA A 225 2.05 -16.61 -6.25
N GLU A 226 2.77 -15.81 -7.02
CA GLU A 226 4.06 -15.22 -6.69
C GLU A 226 3.95 -14.13 -5.62
N TRP A 227 2.77 -13.69 -5.17
CA TRP A 227 2.67 -12.62 -4.18
C TRP A 227 2.97 -13.05 -2.75
N PHE A 228 2.67 -14.31 -2.45
CA PHE A 228 2.87 -14.88 -1.12
C PHE A 228 3.57 -16.22 -1.26
N SER A 229 4.54 -16.45 -0.39
CA SER A 229 5.14 -17.77 -0.21
C SER A 229 4.84 -18.29 1.19
N SER A 230 5.06 -19.58 1.38
CA SER A 230 4.92 -20.18 2.70
C SER A 230 5.93 -21.29 2.95
N ALA A 231 6.48 -21.33 4.17
CA ALA A 231 7.13 -22.52 4.68
C ALA A 231 6.06 -23.59 4.97
N THR A 232 6.41 -24.87 4.80
CA THR A 232 5.49 -25.99 5.03
C THR A 232 5.95 -26.87 6.19
N PHE A 233 4.99 -27.45 6.91
CA PHE A 233 5.24 -28.47 7.92
C PHE A 233 4.27 -29.63 7.70
N GLY A 234 4.79 -30.83 7.42
CA GLY A 234 3.96 -31.99 7.10
C GLY A 234 3.18 -31.86 5.79
N GLY A 235 3.66 -31.04 4.84
CA GLY A 235 2.99 -30.77 3.56
C GLY A 235 1.94 -29.66 3.59
N GLU A 236 1.64 -29.12 4.77
CA GLU A 236 0.68 -28.03 4.96
C GLU A 236 1.39 -26.69 5.17
N PRO A 237 0.80 -25.56 4.74
CA PRO A 237 1.35 -24.22 5.01
C PRO A 237 1.53 -23.98 6.52
N TRP A 238 2.66 -23.43 6.91
CA TRP A 238 3.02 -23.13 8.30
C TRP A 238 3.24 -21.65 8.56
N VAL A 239 4.09 -20.99 7.78
CA VAL A 239 4.40 -19.56 7.95
C VAL A 239 4.25 -18.89 6.60
N PHE A 240 3.43 -17.84 6.51
CA PHE A 240 3.21 -17.06 5.30
C PHE A 240 4.03 -15.77 5.31
N TYR A 241 4.64 -15.43 4.19
CA TYR A 241 5.39 -14.19 4.00
C TYR A 241 5.12 -13.58 2.62
N MET A 242 5.19 -12.25 2.54
CA MET A 242 5.20 -11.53 1.27
C MET A 242 6.50 -11.84 0.55
N THR A 243 6.41 -12.05 -0.75
CA THR A 243 7.58 -12.18 -1.61
C THR A 243 8.15 -10.81 -1.97
N SER A 244 9.37 -10.78 -2.49
CA SER A 244 9.97 -9.55 -3.03
C SER A 244 9.11 -8.99 -4.17
N GLU A 245 8.56 -9.86 -5.01
CA GLU A 245 7.68 -9.51 -6.13
C GLU A 245 6.45 -8.74 -5.67
N PHE A 246 5.79 -9.17 -4.58
CA PHE A 246 4.62 -8.44 -4.08
C PHE A 246 5.00 -7.12 -3.40
N ILE A 247 6.13 -7.08 -2.71
CA ILE A 247 6.62 -5.85 -2.09
C ILE A 247 6.91 -4.80 -3.17
N GLU A 248 7.62 -5.18 -4.23
CA GLU A 248 7.91 -4.32 -5.38
C GLU A 248 6.63 -3.91 -6.11
N HIS A 249 5.68 -4.84 -6.29
CA HIS A 249 4.37 -4.55 -6.87
C HIS A 249 3.60 -3.51 -6.06
N CYS A 250 3.60 -3.62 -4.73
CA CYS A 250 2.97 -2.63 -3.84
C CYS A 250 3.64 -1.26 -3.98
N LEU A 251 4.97 -1.18 -4.05
CA LEU A 251 5.68 0.09 -4.25
C LEU A 251 5.33 0.73 -5.60
N SER A 252 5.36 -0.05 -6.68
CA SER A 252 4.97 0.41 -8.01
C SER A 252 3.51 0.87 -8.06
N THR A 253 2.61 0.11 -7.41
CA THR A 253 1.19 0.44 -7.34
C THR A 253 0.95 1.78 -6.65
N ILE A 254 1.63 2.04 -5.51
CA ILE A 254 1.42 3.30 -4.80
C ILE A 254 2.00 4.49 -5.58
N ASP A 255 3.13 4.32 -6.27
CA ASP A 255 3.66 5.34 -7.18
C ASP A 255 2.64 5.69 -8.28
N LEU A 256 2.03 4.69 -8.91
CA LEU A 256 1.00 4.90 -9.93
C LEU A 256 -0.26 5.56 -9.37
N VAL A 257 -0.67 5.21 -8.15
CA VAL A 257 -1.79 5.85 -7.45
C VAL A 257 -1.50 7.33 -7.18
N LEU A 258 -0.28 7.66 -6.72
CA LEU A 258 0.13 9.04 -6.49
C LEU A 258 0.17 9.84 -7.79
N ILE A 259 0.65 9.24 -8.88
CA ILE A 259 0.62 9.84 -10.22
C ILE A 259 -0.83 10.10 -10.64
N ALA A 260 -1.71 9.12 -10.53
CA ALA A 260 -3.13 9.25 -10.90
C ALA A 260 -3.84 10.37 -10.11
N PHE A 261 -3.55 10.50 -8.81
CA PHE A 261 -4.06 11.62 -8.01
C PHE A 261 -3.48 12.96 -8.48
N GLY A 262 -2.17 13.05 -8.72
CA GLY A 262 -1.54 14.28 -9.22
C GLY A 262 -2.12 14.72 -10.57
N GLU A 263 -2.27 13.80 -11.51
CA GLU A 263 -2.90 14.07 -12.80
C GLU A 263 -4.36 14.51 -12.66
N TYR A 264 -5.12 13.88 -11.75
CA TYR A 264 -6.49 14.30 -11.47
C TYR A 264 -6.53 15.74 -10.95
N VAL A 265 -5.63 16.11 -10.04
CA VAL A 265 -5.54 17.49 -9.52
C VAL A 265 -5.22 18.47 -10.64
N ARG A 266 -4.26 18.15 -11.50
CA ARG A 266 -3.92 18.96 -12.69
C ARG A 266 -5.15 19.19 -13.57
N ASP A 267 -5.81 18.12 -13.98
CA ASP A 267 -6.82 18.19 -15.03
C ASP A 267 -8.15 18.74 -14.53
N GLU A 268 -8.56 18.38 -13.31
CA GLU A 268 -9.91 18.63 -12.81
C GLU A 268 -10.00 19.79 -11.81
N LEU A 269 -8.90 20.10 -11.10
CA LEU A 269 -8.85 21.12 -10.04
C LEU A 269 -8.02 22.35 -10.40
N ALA A 270 -6.94 22.22 -11.18
CA ALA A 270 -6.13 23.37 -11.58
C ALA A 270 -6.72 24.14 -12.77
N VAL A 271 -7.27 23.43 -13.76
CA VAL A 271 -7.90 24.03 -14.95
C VAL A 271 -9.16 24.85 -14.59
N THR A 272 -9.79 24.57 -13.46
CA THR A 272 -11.00 25.27 -13.01
C THR A 272 -10.70 26.56 -12.23
N GLY A 273 -9.52 26.70 -11.61
CA GLY A 273 -9.12 27.92 -10.90
C GLY A 273 -8.64 29.07 -11.80
N GLY A 274 -8.25 28.77 -13.05
CA GLY A 274 -7.74 29.78 -14.00
C GLY A 274 -8.81 30.60 -14.71
N LYS A 275 -10.10 30.23 -14.62
CA LYS A 275 -11.19 30.97 -15.28
C LYS A 275 -11.80 32.09 -14.44
N ASP A 276 -11.49 32.16 -13.15
CA ASP A 276 -11.98 33.20 -12.23
C ASP A 276 -10.97 34.34 -12.01
N LEU A 277 -9.92 34.42 -12.84
CA LEU A 277 -8.91 35.49 -12.84
C LEU A 277 -8.98 36.42 -14.07
N GLN A 278 -10.15 36.54 -14.70
CA GLN A 278 -10.43 37.61 -15.69
C GLN A 278 -11.42 38.63 -15.15
#